data_AF-A0A352S7D5-F1
#
_entry.id   AF-A0A352S7D5-F1
#
_cell.length_a   1.000
_cell.length_b   1.000
_cell.length_c   1.000
_cell.angle_alpha   90.00
_cell.angle_beta   90.00
_cell.angle_gamma   90.00
#
_symmetry.space_group_name_H-M   'P 1'
#
loop_
_entity.id
_entity.type
_entity.pdbx_description
1 polymer ?
#
loop_
_entity_poly.entity_id
_entity_poly.type
_entity_poly.pdbx_seq_one_letter_code
_entity_poly.pdbx_strand_id
1 'polypeptide(L)'
;MARKQCQVCGQPATVRVEANLNGRHSTMLLCDDHYRQLVRQQKRTVSPLEALFGSRSGLFEDFLGSDFFRIGDDAPSMAADTDEVVDASFGEPAPAGTGTARRRGSGLASRISEQSEALLQEAARHAAEFGRAEVDTEHLLLALSDSDVVKTILGQFKIKVDDLKRQIESEAKRGDKPFEGEIGVSPRVKDALSRAFVASNELSHSYVGPEHFLIGLAEEG
;
A
#
# COMPACT_ATOMS: atom_id res chain seq x y z
N MET A 1 -39.23 -6.75 -24.21
CA MET A 1 -37.96 -6.64 -23.47
C MET A 1 -37.48 -8.04 -23.12
N ALA A 2 -36.33 -8.47 -23.62
CA ALA A 2 -35.80 -9.81 -23.34
C ALA A 2 -35.50 -9.94 -21.84
N ARG A 3 -36.21 -10.83 -21.15
CA ARG A 3 -35.96 -11.09 -19.72
C ARG A 3 -34.63 -11.82 -19.63
N LYS A 4 -33.61 -11.15 -19.05
CA LYS A 4 -32.33 -11.77 -18.76
C LYS A 4 -32.58 -12.90 -17.75
N GLN A 5 -32.27 -14.12 -18.14
CA GLN A 5 -32.45 -15.31 -17.31
C GLN A 5 -31.11 -15.76 -16.73
N CYS A 6 -31.18 -16.37 -15.55
CA CYS A 6 -30.08 -17.03 -14.91
C CYS A 6 -29.60 -18.16 -15.82
N GLN A 7 -28.31 -18.15 -16.14
CA GLN A 7 -27.70 -19.13 -17.02
C GLN A 7 -27.61 -20.54 -16.41
N VAL A 8 -27.93 -20.69 -15.11
CA VAL A 8 -27.84 -21.96 -14.38
C VAL A 8 -29.22 -22.61 -14.17
N CYS A 9 -30.28 -21.86 -13.84
CA CYS A 9 -31.64 -22.40 -13.63
C CYS A 9 -32.75 -21.80 -14.51
N GLY A 10 -32.47 -20.81 -15.34
CA GLY A 10 -33.47 -20.17 -16.21
C GLY A 10 -34.44 -19.19 -15.50
N GLN A 11 -34.36 -19.02 -14.18
CA GLN A 11 -35.10 -18.01 -13.41
C GLN A 11 -34.67 -16.58 -13.80
N PRO A 12 -35.43 -15.50 -13.50
CA PRO A 12 -34.97 -14.14 -13.81
C PRO A 12 -33.63 -13.84 -13.14
N ALA A 13 -32.67 -13.33 -13.93
CA ALA A 13 -31.37 -12.94 -13.43
C ALA A 13 -31.47 -11.60 -12.70
N THR A 14 -30.90 -11.55 -11.50
CA THR A 14 -30.84 -10.37 -10.64
C THR A 14 -29.44 -9.74 -10.65
N VAL A 15 -28.40 -10.55 -10.87
CA VAL A 15 -27.00 -10.14 -10.76
C VAL A 15 -26.20 -10.56 -12.00
N ARG A 16 -25.28 -9.70 -12.43
CA ARG A 16 -24.27 -9.99 -13.46
C ARG A 16 -22.92 -10.12 -12.78
N VAL A 17 -22.25 -11.26 -12.94
CA VAL A 17 -20.95 -11.54 -12.31
C VAL A 17 -19.89 -11.82 -13.36
N GLU A 18 -18.66 -11.38 -13.11
CA GLU A 18 -17.49 -11.77 -13.88
C GLU A 18 -16.76 -12.88 -13.11
N ALA A 19 -16.69 -14.07 -13.70
CA ALA A 19 -15.99 -15.20 -13.10
C ALA A 19 -14.81 -15.60 -14.00
N ASN A 20 -13.68 -15.92 -13.36
CA ASN A 20 -12.53 -16.48 -14.06
C ASN A 20 -12.73 -17.99 -14.18
N LEU A 21 -13.05 -18.45 -15.38
CA LEU A 21 -13.19 -19.87 -15.71
C LEU A 21 -12.04 -20.22 -16.64
N ASN A 22 -11.13 -21.08 -16.18
CA ASN A 22 -9.99 -21.58 -16.96
C ASN A 22 -9.07 -20.45 -17.51
N GLY A 23 -8.82 -19.41 -16.70
CA GLY A 23 -7.96 -18.29 -17.09
C GLY A 23 -8.60 -17.28 -18.05
N ARG A 24 -9.90 -17.41 -18.33
CA ARG A 24 -10.68 -16.46 -19.13
C ARG A 24 -11.79 -15.85 -18.28
N HIS A 25 -11.80 -14.52 -18.21
CA HIS A 25 -12.88 -13.77 -17.56
C HIS A 25 -14.15 -13.88 -18.41
N SER A 26 -15.15 -14.58 -17.89
CA SER A 26 -16.46 -14.75 -18.54
C SER A 26 -17.53 -14.07 -17.71
N THR A 27 -18.37 -13.25 -18.34
CA THR A 27 -19.48 -12.61 -17.66
C THR A 27 -20.73 -13.48 -17.69
N MET A 28 -21.26 -13.83 -16.53
CA MET A 28 -22.45 -14.67 -16.35
C MET A 28 -23.61 -13.89 -15.71
N LEU A 29 -24.83 -14.28 -16.04
CA LEU A 29 -26.07 -13.76 -15.44
C LEU A 29 -26.63 -14.79 -14.46
N LEU A 30 -26.80 -14.41 -13.19
CA LEU A 30 -27.22 -15.30 -12.11
C LEU A 30 -28.43 -14.74 -11.35
N CYS A 31 -29.21 -15.63 -10.74
CA CYS A 31 -30.17 -15.27 -9.70
C CYS A 31 -29.48 -15.20 -8.32
N ASP A 32 -30.17 -14.63 -7.33
CA ASP A 32 -29.60 -14.40 -5.99
C ASP A 32 -29.13 -15.68 -5.29
N ASP A 33 -29.86 -16.79 -5.44
CA ASP A 33 -29.50 -18.06 -4.81
C ASP A 33 -28.22 -18.64 -5.42
N HIS A 34 -28.10 -18.62 -6.75
CA HIS A 34 -26.90 -19.11 -7.43
C HIS A 34 -25.71 -18.18 -7.29
N TYR A 35 -25.93 -16.87 -7.19
CA TYR A 35 -24.90 -15.93 -6.80
C TYR A 35 -24.34 -16.29 -5.41
N ARG A 36 -25.20 -16.51 -4.42
CA ARG A 36 -24.78 -16.93 -3.07
C ARG A 36 -24.07 -18.29 -3.07
N GLN A 37 -24.51 -19.23 -3.91
CA GLN A 37 -23.88 -20.54 -4.03
C GLN A 37 -22.49 -20.46 -4.67
N LEU A 38 -22.32 -19.64 -5.71
CA LEU A 38 -21.03 -19.39 -6.37
C LEU A 38 -20.03 -18.72 -5.42
N VAL A 39 -20.47 -17.72 -4.66
CA VAL A 39 -19.66 -17.08 -3.61
C VAL A 39 -19.28 -18.07 -2.51
N ARG A 40 -20.16 -19.00 -2.14
CA ARG A 40 -19.87 -20.06 -1.15
C ARG A 40 -18.89 -21.11 -1.67
N GLN A 41 -18.94 -21.44 -2.96
CA GLN A 41 -17.99 -22.38 -3.57
C GLN A 41 -16.60 -21.75 -3.74
N GLN A 42 -16.50 -20.46 -4.09
CA GLN A 42 -15.22 -19.74 -4.09
C GLN A 42 -14.58 -19.67 -2.69
N LYS A 43 -15.35 -19.77 -1.59
CA LYS A 43 -14.83 -19.84 -0.22
C LYS A 43 -14.14 -21.16 0.15
N ARG A 44 -14.09 -22.18 -0.72
CA ARG A 44 -13.33 -23.42 -0.47
C ARG A 44 -11.95 -23.45 -1.13
N THR A 45 -11.57 -22.39 -1.84
CA THR A 45 -10.18 -22.14 -2.21
C THR A 45 -9.89 -20.67 -1.99
N VAL A 46 -9.27 -20.39 -0.83
CA VAL A 46 -8.69 -19.11 -0.42
C VAL A 46 -9.71 -18.10 0.11
N SER A 47 -9.65 -17.84 1.43
CA SER A 47 -10.45 -16.82 2.10
C SER A 47 -10.06 -15.42 1.63
N PRO A 48 -10.97 -14.42 1.64
CA PRO A 48 -10.65 -13.04 1.24
C PRO A 48 -9.48 -12.38 2.00
N LEU A 49 -9.14 -12.91 3.18
CA LEU A 49 -7.96 -12.53 3.98
C LEU A 49 -6.67 -13.26 3.57
N GLU A 50 -6.74 -14.46 2.98
CA GLU A 50 -5.57 -15.16 2.46
C GLU A 50 -5.11 -14.59 1.10
N ALA A 51 -5.99 -13.97 0.31
CA ALA A 51 -5.58 -13.18 -0.85
C ALA A 51 -4.90 -11.84 -0.47
N LEU A 52 -5.04 -11.44 0.79
CA LEU A 52 -4.53 -10.17 1.32
C LEU A 52 -3.19 -10.35 2.07
N PHE A 53 -3.00 -11.48 2.74
CA PHE A 53 -1.81 -11.73 3.57
C PHE A 53 -1.21 -13.14 3.47
N GLY A 54 -1.79 -14.00 2.62
CA GLY A 54 -1.44 -15.41 2.53
C GLY A 54 -0.50 -15.73 1.38
N SER A 55 0.79 -15.79 1.71
CA SER A 55 1.80 -16.64 1.07
C SER A 55 2.76 -15.97 0.08
N ARG A 56 4.03 -15.99 0.53
CA ARG A 56 5.29 -15.59 -0.10
C ARG A 56 5.58 -14.10 -0.02
N SER A 57 6.40 -13.76 0.98
CA SER A 57 7.59 -12.89 0.83
C SER A 57 7.67 -12.23 -0.55
N GLY A 58 7.09 -11.03 -0.68
CA GLY A 58 7.08 -10.27 -1.93
C GLY A 58 5.94 -9.24 -2.08
N LEU A 59 4.82 -9.36 -1.36
CA LEU A 59 3.64 -8.50 -1.62
C LEU A 59 3.72 -7.03 -1.16
N PHE A 60 4.83 -6.60 -0.57
CA PHE A 60 5.06 -5.16 -0.30
C PHE A 60 5.96 -4.49 -1.34
N GLU A 61 6.64 -5.27 -2.18
CA GLU A 61 7.41 -4.76 -3.32
C GLU A 61 6.48 -4.06 -4.34
N ASP A 62 5.24 -4.55 -4.49
CA ASP A 62 4.17 -3.92 -5.29
C ASP A 62 3.33 -2.86 -4.53
N PHE A 63 3.50 -2.75 -3.21
CA PHE A 63 2.68 -1.87 -2.37
C PHE A 63 3.26 -0.46 -2.28
N LEU A 64 4.56 -0.34 -1.96
CA LEU A 64 5.26 0.95 -1.98
C LEU A 64 6.19 1.06 -3.20
N GLY A 65 6.47 -0.04 -3.91
CA GLY A 65 7.61 -0.10 -4.83
C GLY A 65 8.87 -0.38 -4.01
N SER A 66 9.70 -1.33 -4.45
CA SER A 66 11.09 -1.44 -3.99
C SER A 66 11.88 -0.14 -4.21
N ASP A 67 11.36 0.76 -5.05
CA ASP A 67 11.91 2.10 -5.30
C ASP A 67 11.54 3.15 -4.24
N PHE A 68 10.55 2.92 -3.37
CA PHE A 68 10.15 3.93 -2.38
C PHE A 68 11.14 4.10 -1.23
N PHE A 69 11.90 3.04 -0.90
CA PHE A 69 12.92 3.06 0.16
C PHE A 69 14.35 2.92 -0.39
N ARG A 70 14.58 3.26 -1.66
CA ARG A 70 15.92 3.39 -2.22
C ARG A 70 16.61 4.63 -1.64
N ILE A 71 17.45 4.43 -0.61
CA ILE A 71 18.34 5.47 -0.12
C ILE A 71 19.61 5.41 -0.99
N GLY A 72 19.57 6.15 -2.10
CA GLY A 72 20.67 6.28 -3.07
C GLY A 72 20.18 6.90 -4.37
N ASP A 73 20.61 8.13 -4.64
CA ASP A 73 20.47 8.97 -5.84
C ASP A 73 19.52 8.46 -6.95
N ASP A 74 18.27 8.96 -6.95
CA ASP A 74 17.53 9.39 -8.16
C ASP A 74 16.16 9.96 -7.75
N ALA A 75 16.14 11.26 -7.46
CA ALA A 75 14.88 12.01 -7.49
C ALA A 75 14.48 12.21 -8.96
N PRO A 76 13.28 11.84 -9.42
CA PRO A 76 12.85 12.19 -10.76
C PRO A 76 12.61 13.69 -10.80
N SER A 77 13.60 14.41 -11.32
CA SER A 77 13.47 15.81 -11.71
C SER A 77 12.30 15.98 -12.68
N MET A 78 11.42 16.92 -12.34
CA MET A 78 10.41 17.46 -13.25
C MET A 78 11.14 18.20 -14.38
N ALA A 79 11.10 17.66 -15.60
CA ALA A 79 11.40 18.39 -16.84
C ALA A 79 10.07 18.50 -17.59
N ALA A 80 9.36 19.63 -17.57
CA ALA A 80 9.65 20.88 -18.27
C ALA A 80 9.71 20.67 -19.78
N ASP A 81 8.64 21.08 -20.45
CA ASP A 81 8.48 21.22 -21.88
C ASP A 81 9.68 21.92 -22.54
N THR A 82 10.24 21.31 -23.58
CA THR A 82 10.80 22.08 -24.72
C THR A 82 10.54 21.33 -26.03
N ASP A 83 9.89 22.09 -26.91
CA ASP A 83 9.60 21.86 -28.32
C ASP A 83 10.91 21.76 -29.12
N GLU A 84 11.18 20.65 -29.81
CA GLU A 84 12.19 20.63 -30.88
C GLU A 84 11.84 19.64 -31.99
N VAL A 85 11.65 20.21 -33.17
CA VAL A 85 11.41 19.57 -34.47
C VAL A 85 12.71 19.05 -35.06
N VAL A 86 12.76 17.77 -35.47
CA VAL A 86 13.66 17.31 -36.53
C VAL A 86 13.07 16.15 -37.35
N ASP A 87 13.46 16.18 -38.62
CA ASP A 87 12.88 15.61 -39.83
C ASP A 87 13.45 14.21 -40.21
N ALA A 88 12.63 13.48 -40.98
CA ALA A 88 12.84 12.32 -41.86
C ALA A 88 13.96 11.25 -41.61
N SER A 89 13.58 9.97 -41.64
CA SER A 89 13.77 9.06 -42.81
C SER A 89 13.67 7.55 -42.46
N PHE A 90 12.73 6.86 -43.13
CA PHE A 90 12.67 5.46 -43.62
C PHE A 90 13.21 4.25 -42.80
N GLY A 91 12.35 3.26 -42.57
CA GLY A 91 12.75 1.82 -42.58
C GLY A 91 12.09 0.88 -41.55
N GLU A 92 11.07 0.14 -42.00
CA GLU A 92 10.50 -1.13 -41.48
C GLU A 92 9.66 -1.21 -40.18
N PRO A 93 8.58 -2.03 -40.14
CA PRO A 93 7.64 -2.11 -39.03
C PRO A 93 7.78 -3.40 -38.19
N ALA A 94 7.91 -3.27 -36.86
CA ALA A 94 7.32 -4.11 -35.80
C ALA A 94 8.08 -3.92 -34.47
N PRO A 95 7.50 -4.25 -33.29
CA PRO A 95 6.11 -4.56 -33.00
C PRO A 95 5.46 -3.44 -32.17
N ALA A 96 4.14 -3.47 -32.05
CA ALA A 96 3.40 -2.70 -31.06
C ALA A 96 3.94 -3.03 -29.66
N GLY A 97 4.83 -2.17 -29.16
CA GLY A 97 5.04 -2.01 -27.75
C GLY A 97 3.72 -1.55 -27.16
N THR A 98 2.91 -2.48 -26.67
CA THR A 98 2.03 -2.21 -25.55
C THR A 98 2.91 -1.64 -24.47
N GLY A 99 3.02 -0.31 -24.46
CA GLY A 99 3.34 0.44 -23.26
C GLY A 99 2.30 -0.02 -22.26
N THR A 100 2.67 -0.99 -21.45
CA THR A 100 2.03 -1.24 -20.17
C THR A 100 2.11 0.11 -19.48
N ALA A 101 1.01 0.85 -19.55
CA ALA A 101 0.78 1.99 -18.70
C ALA A 101 1.21 1.52 -17.32
N ARG A 102 2.31 2.12 -16.81
CA ARG A 102 2.82 1.89 -15.47
C ARG A 102 1.61 1.71 -14.59
N ARG A 103 1.40 0.49 -14.12
CA ARG A 103 0.31 0.14 -13.24
C ARG A 103 0.51 1.06 -12.05
N ARG A 104 -0.22 2.18 -12.00
CA ARG A 104 -0.23 3.10 -10.86
C ARG A 104 -0.28 2.20 -9.64
N GLY A 105 0.70 2.36 -8.75
CA GLY A 105 0.88 1.54 -7.55
C GLY A 105 -0.49 1.22 -6.95
N SER A 106 -0.67 -0.05 -6.59
CA SER A 106 -1.94 -0.60 -6.13
C SER A 106 -2.66 0.36 -5.17
N GLY A 107 -3.98 0.55 -5.37
CA GLY A 107 -4.77 1.71 -4.92
C GLY A 107 -4.91 1.98 -3.41
N LEU A 108 -4.01 1.42 -2.60
CA LEU A 108 -3.87 1.66 -1.18
C LEU A 108 -2.76 2.68 -0.88
N ALA A 109 -1.61 2.60 -1.55
CA ALA A 109 -0.56 3.62 -1.43
C ALA A 109 -1.02 4.98 -1.95
N SER A 110 -1.85 5.01 -3.00
CA SER A 110 -2.44 6.26 -3.51
C SER A 110 -3.40 6.96 -2.53
N ARG A 111 -3.73 6.34 -1.39
CA ARG A 111 -4.54 6.95 -0.34
C ARG A 111 -3.68 7.50 0.80
N ILE A 112 -2.38 7.24 0.83
CA ILE A 112 -1.48 7.81 1.83
C ILE A 112 -1.31 9.31 1.51
N SER A 113 -1.34 10.16 2.54
CA SER A 113 -1.10 11.58 2.36
C SER A 113 0.37 11.85 2.03
N GLU A 114 0.67 12.91 1.27
CA GLU A 114 2.05 13.33 0.96
C GLU A 114 2.90 13.50 2.23
N GLN A 115 2.31 14.08 3.29
CA GLN A 115 2.98 14.21 4.58
C GLN A 115 3.29 12.85 5.20
N SER A 116 2.35 11.90 5.13
CA SER A 116 2.56 10.53 5.61
C SER A 116 3.61 9.77 4.82
N GLU A 117 3.69 9.97 3.50
CA GLU A 117 4.74 9.39 2.65
C GLU A 117 6.12 9.91 3.06
N ALA A 118 6.25 11.23 3.27
CA ALA A 118 7.50 11.83 3.76
C ALA A 118 7.92 11.27 5.12
N LEU A 119 6.97 11.03 6.04
CA LEU A 119 7.26 10.44 7.35
C LEU A 119 7.68 8.97 7.26
N LEU A 120 7.16 8.20 6.30
CA LEU A 120 7.64 6.83 6.05
C LEU A 120 9.08 6.82 5.53
N GLN A 121 9.42 7.76 4.64
CA GLN A 121 10.80 7.92 4.16
C GLN A 121 11.75 8.31 5.29
N GLU A 122 11.32 9.20 6.19
CA GLU A 122 12.09 9.56 7.38
C GLU A 122 12.29 8.36 8.31
N ALA A 123 11.24 7.54 8.51
CA ALA A 123 11.35 6.31 9.28
C ALA A 123 12.38 5.33 8.67
N ALA A 124 12.44 5.24 7.34
CA ALA A 124 13.47 4.46 6.66
C ALA A 124 14.86 5.05 6.87
N ARG A 125 15.02 6.38 6.80
CA ARG A 125 16.31 7.02 7.10
C ARG A 125 16.77 6.70 8.52
N HIS A 126 15.89 6.80 9.52
CA HIS A 126 16.21 6.42 10.89
C HIS A 126 16.61 4.94 11.03
N ALA A 127 15.93 4.03 10.31
CA ALA A 127 16.33 2.62 10.29
C ALA A 127 17.74 2.45 9.72
N ALA A 128 18.08 3.15 8.63
CA ALA A 128 19.41 3.17 8.05
C ALA A 128 20.46 3.66 9.05
N GLU A 129 20.20 4.81 9.68
CA GLU A 129 21.07 5.42 10.70
C GLU A 129 21.27 4.52 11.91
N PHE A 130 20.24 3.76 12.29
CA PHE A 130 20.31 2.79 13.38
C PHE A 130 20.98 1.47 12.94
N GLY A 131 21.41 1.34 11.69
CA GLY A 131 22.07 0.13 11.19
C GLY A 131 21.12 -1.04 11.00
N ARG A 132 19.86 -0.76 10.65
CA ARG A 132 18.78 -1.74 10.47
C ARG A 132 18.43 -1.87 9.00
N ALA A 133 18.26 -3.12 8.55
CA ALA A 133 17.83 -3.43 7.19
C ALA A 133 16.31 -3.32 6.98
N GLU A 134 15.55 -3.11 8.06
CA GLU A 134 14.09 -2.99 8.03
C GLU A 134 13.60 -1.87 8.94
N VAL A 135 12.54 -1.18 8.52
CA VAL A 135 11.79 -0.23 9.35
C VAL A 135 10.97 -1.01 10.37
N ASP A 136 11.38 -0.92 11.63
CA ASP A 136 10.61 -1.31 12.82
C ASP A 136 9.76 -0.16 13.40
N THR A 137 8.91 -0.49 14.38
CA THR A 137 7.91 0.45 14.95
C THR A 137 8.54 1.64 15.67
N GLU A 138 9.72 1.47 16.27
CA GLU A 138 10.50 2.57 16.86
C GLU A 138 10.85 3.67 15.85
N HIS A 139 11.27 3.30 14.64
CA HIS A 139 11.66 4.26 13.62
C HIS A 139 10.45 5.01 13.07
N LEU A 140 9.32 4.31 12.90
CA LEU A 140 8.08 4.93 12.47
C LEU A 140 7.55 5.91 13.53
N LEU A 141 7.56 5.51 14.81
CA LEU A 141 7.13 6.38 15.90
C LEU A 141 8.05 7.59 16.07
N LEU A 142 9.36 7.40 15.88
CA LEU A 142 10.35 8.49 15.92
C LEU A 142 10.06 9.52 14.82
N ALA A 143 9.87 9.08 13.57
CA ALA A 143 9.52 9.96 12.46
C ALA A 143 8.17 10.67 12.71
N LEU A 144 7.14 9.94 13.13
CA LEU A 144 5.82 10.50 13.42
C LEU A 144 5.86 11.59 14.49
N SER A 145 6.77 11.47 15.45
CA SER A 145 6.95 12.46 16.53
C SER A 145 7.34 13.85 16.03
N ASP A 146 7.77 13.99 14.76
CA ASP A 146 8.02 15.29 14.13
C ASP A 146 6.80 15.95 13.49
N SER A 147 5.71 15.21 13.28
CA SER A 147 4.46 15.77 12.75
C SER A 147 3.74 16.64 13.79
N ASP A 148 3.36 17.86 13.41
CA ASP A 148 2.60 18.77 14.29
C ASP A 148 1.26 18.19 14.75
N VAL A 149 0.62 17.38 13.89
CA VAL A 149 -0.61 16.65 14.24
C VAL A 149 -0.34 15.66 15.37
N VAL A 150 0.72 14.87 15.25
CA VAL A 150 1.11 13.87 16.26
C VAL A 150 1.55 14.55 17.56
N LYS A 151 2.35 15.62 17.48
CA LYS A 151 2.76 16.42 18.65
C LYS A 151 1.53 16.94 19.40
N THR A 152 0.53 17.43 18.67
CA THR A 152 -0.72 17.92 19.26
C THR A 152 -1.48 16.80 19.97
N ILE A 153 -1.62 15.63 19.33
CA ILE A 153 -2.29 14.45 19.92
C ILE A 153 -1.56 14.00 21.19
N LEU A 154 -0.25 13.79 21.13
CA LEU A 154 0.55 13.37 22.29
C LEU A 154 0.46 14.39 23.44
N GLY A 155 0.44 15.69 23.12
CA GLY A 155 0.24 16.76 24.09
C GLY A 155 -1.09 16.66 24.85
N GLN A 156 -2.18 16.26 24.19
CA GLN A 156 -3.47 16.04 24.84
C GLN A 156 -3.42 14.91 25.88
N PHE A 157 -2.57 13.91 25.66
CA PHE A 157 -2.29 12.82 26.62
C PHE A 157 -1.20 13.17 27.65
N LYS A 158 -0.73 14.42 27.68
CA LYS A 158 0.35 14.90 28.55
C LYS A 158 1.69 14.20 28.31
N ILE A 159 1.89 13.67 27.09
CA ILE A 159 3.16 13.08 26.67
C ILE A 159 4.01 14.18 26.04
N LYS A 160 5.22 14.37 26.57
CA LYS A 160 6.19 15.30 25.99
C LYS A 160 6.96 14.60 24.89
N VAL A 161 6.93 15.19 23.70
CA VAL A 161 7.55 14.64 22.49
C VAL A 161 9.05 14.44 22.67
N ASP A 162 9.75 15.39 23.29
CA ASP A 162 11.19 15.28 23.55
C ASP A 162 11.55 14.11 24.47
N ASP A 163 10.69 13.82 25.46
CA ASP A 163 10.90 12.69 26.38
C ASP A 163 10.65 11.36 25.65
N LEU A 164 9.60 11.31 24.82
CA LEU A 164 9.31 10.15 23.97
C LEU A 164 10.47 9.85 23.02
N LYS A 165 10.99 10.86 22.32
CA LYS A 165 12.13 10.70 21.41
C LYS A 165 13.37 10.17 22.13
N ARG A 166 13.71 10.76 23.28
CA ARG A 166 14.83 10.29 24.11
C ARG A 166 14.67 8.83 24.52
N GLN A 167 13.45 8.43 24.91
CA GLN A 167 13.17 7.05 25.29
C GLN A 167 13.38 6.11 24.10
N ILE A 168 12.77 6.42 22.95
CA ILE A 168 12.91 5.63 21.72
C ILE A 168 14.39 5.47 21.35
N GLU A 169 15.14 6.57 21.29
CA GLU A 169 16.56 6.55 20.92
C GLU A 169 17.44 5.72 21.87
N SER A 170 17.05 5.63 23.15
CA SER A 170 17.76 4.87 24.18
C SER A 170 17.44 3.38 24.19
N GLU A 171 16.21 3.01 23.81
CA GLU A 171 15.73 1.61 23.82
C GLU A 171 15.89 0.93 22.46
N ALA A 172 15.96 1.71 21.37
CA ALA A 172 16.07 1.19 20.02
C ALA A 172 17.36 0.40 19.82
N LYS A 173 17.23 -0.76 19.15
CA LYS A 173 18.37 -1.61 18.83
C LYS A 173 19.18 -0.97 17.71
N ARG A 174 20.49 -0.84 17.92
CA ARG A 174 21.42 -0.28 16.93
C ARG A 174 22.41 -1.33 16.42
N GLY A 175 22.75 -1.24 15.14
CA GLY A 175 23.89 -1.95 14.55
C GLY A 175 25.20 -1.18 14.76
N ASP A 176 26.32 -1.84 14.46
CA ASP A 176 27.67 -1.25 14.62
C ASP A 176 27.93 -0.11 13.62
N LYS A 177 27.24 -0.13 12.48
CA LYS A 177 27.37 0.84 11.39
C LYS A 177 26.00 1.13 10.78
N PRO A 178 25.81 2.31 10.17
CA PRO A 178 24.65 2.58 9.35
C PRO A 178 24.48 1.52 8.25
N PHE A 179 23.24 1.20 7.92
CA PHE A 179 22.91 0.22 6.89
C PHE A 179 22.92 0.90 5.52
N GLU A 180 23.62 0.29 4.56
CA GLU A 180 23.70 0.73 3.18
C GLU A 180 22.99 -0.31 2.30
N GLY A 181 21.89 0.10 1.65
CA GLY A 181 21.09 -0.78 0.80
C GLY A 181 19.61 -0.44 0.78
N GLU A 182 18.81 -1.30 0.16
CA GLU A 182 17.34 -1.18 0.17
C GLU A 182 16.79 -1.52 1.55
N ILE A 183 15.98 -0.62 2.11
CA ILE A 183 15.37 -0.81 3.43
C ILE A 183 14.01 -1.49 3.28
N GLY A 184 13.85 -2.62 3.96
CA GLY A 184 12.59 -3.34 4.05
C GLY A 184 11.63 -2.73 5.08
N VAL A 185 10.43 -3.31 5.17
CA VAL A 185 9.44 -2.96 6.21
C VAL A 185 9.15 -4.20 7.04
N SER A 186 9.25 -4.07 8.37
CA SER A 186 9.07 -5.21 9.26
C SER A 186 7.60 -5.64 9.35
N PRO A 187 7.31 -6.89 9.75
CA PRO A 187 5.93 -7.38 9.88
C PRO A 187 5.07 -6.54 10.83
N ARG A 188 5.68 -6.01 11.90
CA ARG A 188 5.02 -5.16 12.89
C ARG A 188 4.56 -3.85 12.26
N VAL A 189 5.44 -3.19 11.52
CA VAL A 189 5.08 -1.95 10.81
C VAL A 189 4.01 -2.22 9.75
N LYS A 190 4.06 -3.36 9.05
CA LYS A 190 3.01 -3.74 8.10
C LYS A 190 1.64 -3.88 8.77
N ASP A 191 1.59 -4.51 9.95
CA ASP A 191 0.35 -4.63 10.73
C ASP A 191 -0.16 -3.25 11.17
N ALA A 192 0.72 -2.39 11.69
CA ALA A 192 0.38 -1.03 12.08
C ALA A 192 -0.17 -0.19 10.91
N LEU A 193 0.43 -0.27 9.72
CA LEU A 193 -0.06 0.43 8.52
C LEU A 193 -1.41 -0.12 8.04
N SER A 194 -1.62 -1.43 8.14
CA SER A 194 -2.92 -2.05 7.84
C SER A 194 -4.02 -1.53 8.77
N ARG A 195 -3.73 -1.43 10.07
CA ARG A 195 -4.65 -0.87 11.07
C ARG A 195 -4.91 0.61 10.86
N ALA A 196 -3.88 1.38 10.52
CA ALA A 196 -4.04 2.79 10.16
C ALA A 196 -5.02 2.98 8.99
N PHE A 197 -4.96 2.10 7.99
CA PHE A 197 -5.91 2.14 6.90
C PHE A 197 -7.35 1.85 7.36
N VAL A 198 -7.54 0.83 8.20
CA VAL A 198 -8.85 0.52 8.80
C VAL A 198 -9.38 1.72 9.59
N ALA A 199 -8.56 2.31 10.46
CA ALA A 199 -8.89 3.49 11.24
C ALA A 199 -9.30 4.68 10.35
N SER A 200 -8.57 4.94 9.26
CA SER A 200 -8.93 6.00 8.31
C SER A 200 -10.31 5.79 7.69
N ASN A 201 -10.67 4.54 7.42
CA ASN A 201 -11.95 4.18 6.82
C ASN A 201 -13.10 4.25 7.84
N GLU A 202 -12.85 3.83 9.08
CA GLU A 202 -13.81 3.95 10.19
C GLU A 202 -14.13 5.41 10.53
N LEU A 203 -13.11 6.28 10.46
CA LEU A 203 -13.27 7.73 10.60
C LEU A 203 -13.80 8.41 9.32
N SER A 204 -14.06 7.64 8.26
CA SER A 204 -14.55 8.13 6.96
C SER A 204 -13.64 9.17 6.30
N HIS A 205 -12.33 9.08 6.53
CA HIS A 205 -11.31 9.90 5.89
C HIS A 205 -10.94 9.33 4.51
N SER A 206 -10.81 10.22 3.51
CA SER A 206 -10.46 9.82 2.14
C SER A 206 -8.98 9.43 1.99
N TYR A 207 -8.13 9.89 2.90
CA TYR A 207 -6.69 9.66 2.93
C TYR A 207 -6.22 9.12 4.29
N VAL A 208 -5.02 8.53 4.29
CA VAL A 208 -4.32 8.04 5.48
C VAL A 208 -3.27 9.07 5.89
N GLY A 209 -3.60 9.90 6.88
CA GLY A 209 -2.69 10.85 7.53
C GLY A 209 -1.84 10.29 8.70
N PRO A 210 -0.93 11.11 9.27
CA PRO A 210 -0.05 10.73 10.39
C PRO A 210 -0.80 10.25 11.64
N GLU A 211 -1.97 10.83 11.91
CA GLU A 211 -2.86 10.44 13.01
C GLU A 211 -3.31 8.98 12.91
N HIS A 212 -3.55 8.48 11.69
CA HIS A 212 -3.93 7.09 11.51
C HIS A 212 -2.75 6.15 11.72
N PHE A 213 -1.54 6.54 11.30
CA PHE A 213 -0.34 5.76 11.60
C PHE A 213 -0.11 5.64 13.11
N LEU A 214 -0.35 6.72 13.85
CA LEU A 214 -0.28 6.70 15.31
C LEU A 214 -1.33 5.76 15.94
N ILE A 215 -2.57 5.75 15.44
CA ILE A 215 -3.61 4.79 15.86
C ILE A 215 -3.15 3.36 15.56
N GLY A 216 -2.68 3.11 14.34
CA GLY A 216 -2.23 1.79 13.92
C GLY A 216 -1.08 1.25 14.77
N LEU A 217 -0.12 2.11 15.15
CA LEU A 217 0.96 1.75 16.08
C LEU A 217 0.44 1.44 17.49
N ALA A 218 -0.53 2.21 17.99
CA ALA A 218 -1.11 1.99 19.31
C ALA A 218 -1.91 0.67 19.40
N GLU A 219 -2.45 0.18 18.28
CA GLU A 219 -3.23 -1.06 18.20
C GLU A 219 -2.40 -2.30 17.83
N GLU A 220 -1.20 -2.13 17.26
CA GLU A 220 -0.27 -3.22 16.98
C GLU A 220 0.45 -3.71 18.25
N GLY A 221 0.64 -2.81 19.23
CA GLY A 221 1.41 -3.00 20.46
C GLY A 221 0.76 -3.83 21.55
#